data_AF-A0A7J2JHH1-F1
#
_entry.id   AF-A0A7J2JHH1-F1
#
_cell.length_a   1.000
_cell.length_b   1.000
_cell.length_c   1.000
_cell.angle_alpha   90.00
_cell.angle_beta   90.00
_cell.angle_gamma   90.00
#
_symmetry.space_group_name_H-M   'P 1'
#
loop_
_entity.id
_entity.type
_entity.pdbx_description
1 polymer ?
#
loop_
_entity_poly.entity_id
_entity_poly.type
_entity_poly.pdbx_seq_one_letter_code
_entity_poly.pdbx_strand_id
1 'polypeptide(L)'
;MQGIHLVAEAPSGIGKTSAVLSGVLAAAIARRLRVLYLVRTHKQLDRVASELAKLSSKHPLKALIFRGRLSLCPYLDLPLLHQGSSSLDYCMALRVTGKCSLYERFFDLEHLPRPGKVLDVQWLLEFSQRASVCPYEVLRAYLHSSEIVVANYLHLFSELKETFLERMGTSLGKLILVIDEAHNLLETLREAYSLELSEEEA
;
A
#
# COMPACT_ATOMS: atom_id res chain seq x y z
N MET A 1 3.57 18.47 -18.75
CA MET A 1 2.35 18.94 -18.05
C MET A 1 2.78 19.53 -16.72
N GLN A 2 2.48 20.80 -16.44
CA GLN A 2 2.72 21.39 -15.11
C GLN A 2 1.64 20.87 -14.15
N GLY A 3 2.05 20.20 -13.08
CA GLY A 3 1.15 19.80 -11.99
C GLY A 3 0.78 21.02 -11.14
N ILE A 4 -0.40 21.00 -10.53
CA ILE A 4 -0.76 21.97 -9.49
C ILE A 4 -0.31 21.38 -8.16
N HIS A 5 0.57 22.09 -7.45
CA HIS A 5 1.09 21.69 -6.14
C HIS A 5 0.46 22.56 -5.06
N LEU A 6 -0.04 21.93 -4.00
CA LEU A 6 -0.56 22.61 -2.81
C LEU A 6 0.22 22.11 -1.60
N VAL A 7 0.72 23.05 -0.81
CA VAL A 7 1.28 22.79 0.52
C VAL A 7 0.34 23.41 1.54
N ALA A 8 -0.11 22.61 2.50
CA ALA A 8 -1.01 23.05 3.55
C ALA A 8 -0.48 22.58 4.91
N GLU A 9 -0.47 23.49 5.88
CA GLU A 9 -0.07 23.22 7.25
C GLU A 9 -1.27 23.40 8.18
N ALA A 10 -1.39 22.50 9.15
CA ALA A 10 -2.41 22.58 10.18
C ALA A 10 -1.97 21.87 11.47
N PRO A 11 -2.41 22.32 12.66
CA PRO A 11 -2.15 21.64 13.93
C PRO A 11 -2.68 20.20 13.97
N SER A 12 -2.10 19.37 14.84
CA SER A 12 -2.60 18.01 15.10
C SER A 12 -3.93 18.02 15.86
N GLY A 13 -4.73 16.96 15.72
CA GLY A 13 -5.98 16.79 16.46
C GLY A 13 -7.22 17.52 15.90
N ILE A 14 -7.09 18.34 14.85
CA ILE A 14 -8.21 19.14 14.31
C ILE A 14 -9.01 18.44 13.18
N GLY A 15 -8.76 17.17 12.90
CA GLY A 15 -9.43 16.45 11.80
C GLY A 15 -8.82 16.67 10.41
N LYS A 16 -7.51 16.99 10.34
CA LYS A 16 -6.77 17.20 9.08
C LYS A 16 -7.03 16.11 8.04
N THR A 17 -6.93 14.84 8.45
CA THR A 17 -7.10 13.69 7.55
C THR A 17 -8.50 13.65 6.94
N SER A 18 -9.56 13.82 7.72
CA SER A 18 -10.93 13.79 7.21
C SER A 18 -11.21 14.98 6.28
N ALA A 19 -10.67 16.16 6.58
CA ALA A 19 -10.78 17.34 5.72
C ALA A 19 -10.06 17.14 4.37
N VAL A 20 -8.80 16.67 4.40
CA VAL A 20 -8.02 16.37 3.19
C VAL A 20 -8.68 15.28 2.37
N LEU A 21 -9.07 14.16 2.98
CA LEU A 21 -9.75 13.06 2.27
C LEU A 21 -11.04 13.54 1.61
N SER A 22 -11.86 14.32 2.30
CA SER A 22 -13.12 14.83 1.73
C SER A 22 -12.89 15.71 0.50
N GLY A 23 -11.95 16.65 0.58
CA GLY A 23 -11.62 17.53 -0.55
C GLY A 23 -10.98 16.78 -1.72
N VAL A 24 -10.05 15.86 -1.42
CA VAL A 24 -9.34 15.05 -2.42
C VAL A 24 -10.31 14.11 -3.14
N LEU A 25 -11.20 13.45 -2.40
CA LEU A 25 -12.20 12.55 -3.00
C LEU A 25 -13.18 13.31 -3.89
N ALA A 26 -13.65 14.49 -3.47
CA ALA A 26 -14.50 15.34 -4.30
C ALA A 26 -13.80 15.74 -5.61
N ALA A 27 -12.53 16.16 -5.54
CA ALA A 27 -11.73 16.49 -6.71
C ALA A 27 -11.45 15.29 -7.61
N ALA A 28 -11.15 14.12 -7.02
CA ALA A 28 -10.89 12.87 -7.72
C ALA A 28 -12.12 12.43 -8.54
N ILE A 29 -13.31 12.47 -7.93
CA ILE A 29 -14.57 12.14 -8.61
C ILE A 29 -14.84 13.12 -9.75
N ALA A 30 -14.76 14.42 -9.49
CA ALA A 30 -15.05 15.45 -10.49
C ALA A 30 -14.13 15.37 -11.72
N ARG A 31 -12.85 15.00 -11.51
CA ARG A 31 -11.82 14.95 -12.57
C ARG A 31 -11.53 13.55 -13.07
N ARG A 32 -12.21 12.52 -12.56
CA ARG A 32 -11.96 11.10 -12.84
C ARG A 32 -10.49 10.70 -12.64
N LEU A 33 -9.89 11.19 -11.56
CA LEU A 33 -8.52 10.90 -11.17
C LEU A 33 -8.49 9.84 -10.07
N ARG A 34 -7.37 9.13 -9.95
CA ARG A 34 -7.12 8.22 -8.83
C ARG A 34 -6.39 8.93 -7.71
N VAL A 35 -6.53 8.43 -6.49
CA VAL A 35 -5.85 8.99 -5.32
C VAL A 35 -4.78 8.02 -4.84
N LEU A 36 -3.56 8.52 -4.65
CA LEU A 36 -2.54 7.83 -3.88
C LEU A 36 -2.24 8.66 -2.63
N TYR A 37 -2.56 8.11 -1.48
CA TYR A 37 -2.36 8.74 -0.18
C TYR A 37 -1.16 8.08 0.50
N LEU A 38 -0.07 8.81 0.62
CA LEU A 38 1.17 8.31 1.20
C LEU A 38 1.32 8.75 2.66
N VAL A 39 1.77 7.82 3.50
CA VAL A 39 2.09 8.06 4.91
C VAL A 39 3.41 7.41 5.30
N ARG A 40 3.94 7.74 6.47
CA ARG A 40 5.21 7.18 6.97
C ARG A 40 5.07 5.79 7.60
N THR A 41 4.02 5.57 8.39
CA THR A 41 3.95 4.41 9.31
C THR A 41 2.72 3.53 9.12
N HIS A 42 2.79 2.28 9.57
CA HIS A 42 1.62 1.39 9.60
C HIS A 42 0.47 1.92 10.46
N LYS A 43 0.77 2.52 11.63
CA LYS A 43 -0.26 3.15 12.48
C LYS A 43 -0.99 4.29 11.76
N GLN A 44 -0.28 5.09 10.96
CA GLN A 44 -0.91 6.12 10.15
C GLN A 44 -1.78 5.52 9.04
N LEU A 45 -1.33 4.43 8.39
CA LEU A 45 -2.15 3.72 7.41
C LEU A 45 -3.48 3.25 8.04
N ASP A 46 -3.43 2.67 9.23
CA ASP A 46 -4.63 2.19 9.94
C ASP A 46 -5.57 3.35 10.31
N ARG A 47 -5.02 4.50 10.70
CA ARG A 47 -5.81 5.72 10.93
C ARG A 47 -6.54 6.17 9.67
N VAL A 48 -5.85 6.25 8.53
CA VAL A 48 -6.47 6.63 7.25
C VAL A 48 -7.51 5.59 6.83
N ALA A 49 -7.26 4.30 7.05
CA ALA A 49 -8.21 3.23 6.79
C ALA A 49 -9.52 3.42 7.59
N SER A 50 -9.42 3.75 8.88
CA SER A 50 -10.58 4.03 9.74
C SER A 50 -11.38 5.23 9.23
N GLU A 51 -10.71 6.31 8.82
CA GLU A 51 -11.38 7.48 8.24
C GLU A 51 -12.06 7.17 6.90
N LEU A 52 -11.42 6.39 6.04
CA LEU A 52 -12.00 5.94 4.78
C LEU A 52 -13.21 5.03 4.99
N ALA A 53 -13.18 4.16 6.00
CA ALA A 53 -14.33 3.33 6.35
C ALA A 53 -15.54 4.19 6.71
N LYS A 54 -15.34 5.24 7.54
CA LYS A 54 -16.40 6.22 7.87
C LYS A 54 -16.93 6.93 6.63
N LEU A 55 -16.06 7.38 5.72
CA LEU A 55 -16.46 8.07 4.49
C LEU A 55 -17.20 7.14 3.51
N SER A 56 -16.78 5.88 3.43
CA SER A 56 -17.39 4.89 2.54
C SER A 56 -18.86 4.60 2.87
N SER A 57 -19.27 4.83 4.12
CA SER A 57 -20.68 4.74 4.52
C SER A 57 -21.57 5.72 3.75
N LYS A 58 -21.05 6.92 3.44
CA LYS A 58 -21.77 8.00 2.77
C LYS A 58 -21.63 7.99 1.25
N HIS A 59 -20.46 7.58 0.76
CA HIS A 59 -20.17 7.51 -0.68
C HIS A 59 -19.55 6.15 -1.03
N PRO A 60 -20.06 5.42 -2.04
CA PRO A 60 -19.38 4.23 -2.54
C PRO A 60 -17.97 4.61 -3.02
N LEU A 61 -16.97 3.96 -2.46
CA LEU A 61 -15.56 4.15 -2.77
C LEU A 61 -14.93 2.76 -2.88
N LYS A 62 -13.93 2.60 -3.73
CA LYS A 62 -13.03 1.43 -3.75
C LYS A 62 -11.70 1.83 -3.15
N ALA A 63 -11.60 1.72 -1.83
CA ALA A 63 -10.39 2.03 -1.09
C ALA A 63 -9.55 0.79 -0.83
N LEU A 64 -8.23 0.91 -0.99
CA LEU A 64 -7.28 -0.15 -0.70
C LEU A 64 -6.15 0.35 0.18
N ILE A 65 -5.88 -0.40 1.25
CA ILE A 65 -4.78 -0.15 2.17
C ILE A 65 -3.61 -1.06 1.78
N PHE A 66 -2.61 -0.49 1.13
CA PHE A 66 -1.48 -1.28 0.63
C PHE A 66 -0.53 -1.64 1.77
N ARG A 67 -0.11 -2.91 1.80
CA ARG A 67 0.86 -3.46 2.74
C ARG A 67 1.90 -4.29 2.00
N GLY A 68 3.13 -4.27 2.51
CA GLY A 68 4.23 -5.08 1.98
C GLY A 68 4.07 -6.57 2.32
N ARG A 69 4.92 -7.40 1.71
CA ARG A 69 4.90 -8.85 1.93
C ARG A 69 5.18 -9.23 3.38
N LEU A 70 6.07 -8.51 4.05
CA LEU A 70 6.40 -8.71 5.48
C LEU A 70 5.18 -8.64 6.39
N SER A 71 4.21 -7.78 6.06
CA SER A 71 2.99 -7.61 6.87
C SER A 71 1.88 -8.60 6.49
N LEU A 72 2.02 -9.37 5.42
CA LEU A 72 0.92 -10.13 4.81
C LEU A 72 1.23 -11.61 4.61
N CYS A 73 2.47 -11.97 4.32
CA CYS A 73 2.83 -13.32 3.92
C CYS A 73 3.04 -14.21 5.15
N PRO A 74 2.27 -15.30 5.33
CA PRO A 74 2.46 -16.21 6.46
C PRO A 74 3.74 -17.06 6.34
N TYR A 75 4.41 -17.08 5.18
CA TYR A 75 5.69 -17.77 4.98
C TYR A 75 6.91 -16.87 5.21
N LEU A 76 6.71 -15.56 5.36
CA LEU A 76 7.79 -14.65 5.71
C LEU A 76 7.82 -14.54 7.22
N ASP A 77 8.71 -15.30 7.85
CA ASP A 77 9.07 -15.12 9.24
C ASP A 77 10.34 -14.26 9.33
N LEU A 78 10.33 -13.26 10.22
CA LEU A 78 11.42 -12.27 10.36
C LEU A 78 12.79 -12.93 10.65
N PRO A 79 12.91 -13.98 11.49
CA PRO A 79 14.16 -14.72 11.72
C PRO A 79 14.85 -15.23 10.45
N LEU A 80 14.09 -15.60 9.42
CA LEU A 80 14.64 -16.16 8.17
C LEU A 80 15.21 -15.07 7.23
N LEU A 81 14.81 -13.81 7.41
CA LEU A 81 15.25 -12.68 6.59
C LEU A 81 16.52 -12.01 7.11
N HIS A 82 16.91 -12.30 8.35
CA HIS A 82 18.18 -11.86 8.92
C HIS A 82 19.41 -12.47 8.23
N GLN A 83 19.25 -13.44 7.33
CA GLN A 83 20.33 -13.99 6.49
C GLN A 83 20.61 -13.15 5.23
N GLY A 84 20.35 -11.84 5.24
CA GLY A 84 20.67 -10.92 4.14
C GLY A 84 19.78 -11.04 2.89
N SER A 85 18.74 -11.86 2.92
CA SER A 85 17.79 -12.02 1.80
C SER A 85 16.59 -11.11 1.96
N SER A 86 16.22 -10.36 0.92
CA SER A 86 15.04 -9.51 0.98
C SER A 86 13.74 -10.33 1.01
N SER A 87 12.66 -9.75 1.52
CA SER A 87 11.32 -10.38 1.47
C SER A 87 10.86 -10.70 0.04
N LEU A 88 11.39 -9.99 -0.96
CA LEU A 88 11.14 -10.26 -2.37
C LEU A 88 11.91 -11.50 -2.82
N ASP A 89 13.21 -11.58 -2.53
CA ASP A 89 14.07 -12.69 -2.96
C ASP A 89 13.59 -14.02 -2.39
N TYR A 90 13.28 -14.04 -1.09
CA TYR A 90 12.72 -15.23 -0.46
C TYR A 90 11.38 -15.64 -1.09
N CYS A 91 10.49 -14.67 -1.33
CA CYS A 91 9.22 -14.92 -1.99
C CYS A 91 9.40 -15.47 -3.42
N MET A 92 10.37 -14.94 -4.17
CA MET A 92 10.68 -15.43 -5.52
C MET A 92 11.27 -16.84 -5.48
N ALA A 93 12.18 -17.13 -4.56
CA ALA A 93 12.76 -18.46 -4.38
C ALA A 93 11.69 -19.52 -4.10
N LEU A 94 10.73 -19.24 -3.20
CA LEU A 94 9.61 -20.15 -2.95
C LEU A 94 8.71 -20.36 -4.18
N ARG A 95 8.49 -19.33 -5.00
CA ARG A 95 7.69 -19.43 -6.23
C ARG A 95 8.39 -20.26 -7.29
N VAL A 96 9.65 -19.94 -7.60
CA VAL A 96 10.44 -20.63 -8.64
C VAL A 96 10.65 -22.11 -8.29
N THR A 97 10.78 -22.43 -7.00
CA THR A 97 10.93 -23.82 -6.54
C THR A 97 9.59 -24.56 -6.35
N GLY A 98 8.45 -23.93 -6.63
CA GLY A 98 7.12 -24.52 -6.45
C GLY A 98 6.73 -24.76 -4.99
N LYS A 99 7.45 -24.15 -4.04
CA LYS A 99 7.24 -24.32 -2.58
C LYS A 99 6.19 -23.37 -2.02
N CYS A 100 5.74 -22.37 -2.78
CA CYS A 100 4.72 -21.42 -2.35
C CYS A 100 3.29 -21.88 -2.70
N SER A 101 2.72 -22.82 -1.94
CA SER A 101 1.38 -23.34 -2.21
C SER A 101 0.27 -22.27 -2.24
N LEU A 102 0.43 -21.18 -1.50
CA LEU A 102 -0.51 -20.04 -1.49
C LEU A 102 -0.50 -19.26 -2.80
N TYR A 103 0.67 -19.12 -3.44
CA TYR A 103 0.80 -18.44 -4.72
C TYR A 103 0.18 -19.28 -5.83
N GLU A 104 0.49 -20.59 -5.88
CA GLU A 104 -0.10 -21.50 -6.88
C GLU A 104 -1.63 -21.50 -6.79
N ARG A 105 -2.19 -21.72 -5.59
CA ARG A 105 -3.64 -21.72 -5.36
C ARG A 105 -4.33 -20.40 -5.71
N PHE A 106 -3.61 -19.28 -5.70
CA PHE A 106 -4.19 -18.00 -6.14
C PHE A 106 -4.51 -18.01 -7.64
N PHE A 107 -3.69 -18.64 -8.49
CA PHE A 107 -3.95 -18.72 -9.93
C PHE A 107 -5.05 -19.73 -10.27
N ASP A 108 -5.35 -20.66 -9.37
CA ASP A 108 -6.47 -21.58 -9.50
C ASP A 108 -7.83 -20.92 -9.12
N LEU A 109 -7.82 -19.69 -8.58
CA LEU A 109 -9.07 -18.99 -8.28
C LEU A 109 -9.77 -18.52 -9.56
N GLU A 110 -10.98 -19.02 -9.77
CA GLU A 110 -11.83 -18.54 -10.86
C GLU A 110 -12.32 -17.10 -10.64
N HIS A 111 -12.72 -16.79 -9.40
CA HIS A 111 -13.38 -15.54 -9.07
C HIS A 111 -12.91 -14.98 -7.72
N LEU A 112 -12.50 -13.72 -7.74
CA LEU A 112 -12.23 -12.95 -6.54
C LEU A 112 -13.52 -12.28 -6.05
N PRO A 113 -13.93 -12.48 -4.78
CA PRO A 113 -15.15 -11.89 -4.27
C PRO A 113 -15.02 -10.38 -4.20
N ARG A 114 -16.04 -9.63 -4.59
CA ARG A 114 -15.99 -8.17 -4.45
C ARG A 114 -15.78 -7.82 -2.97
N PRO A 115 -14.67 -7.15 -2.60
CA PRO A 115 -14.45 -6.76 -1.22
C PRO A 115 -15.51 -5.72 -0.82
N GLY A 116 -15.62 -5.48 0.49
CA GLY A 116 -16.35 -4.33 0.99
C GLY A 116 -15.84 -3.02 0.37
N LYS A 117 -16.49 -1.90 0.71
CA LYS A 117 -16.13 -0.58 0.17
C LYS A 117 -14.67 -0.18 0.52
N VAL A 118 -14.17 -0.67 1.65
CA VAL A 118 -12.76 -0.54 2.03
C VAL A 118 -12.17 -1.92 2.13
N LEU A 119 -11.15 -2.20 1.33
CA LEU A 119 -10.31 -3.37 1.51
C LEU A 119 -9.31 -3.08 2.64
N ASP A 120 -9.71 -3.46 3.85
CA ASP A 120 -8.80 -3.46 4.99
C ASP A 120 -7.95 -4.74 5.04
N VAL A 121 -6.91 -4.70 5.88
CA VAL A 121 -5.96 -5.81 6.03
C VAL A 121 -6.61 -7.01 6.70
N GLN A 122 -7.57 -6.79 7.59
CA GLN A 122 -8.22 -7.86 8.35
C GLN A 122 -9.02 -8.77 7.40
N TRP A 123 -9.90 -8.18 6.59
CA TRP A 123 -10.68 -8.91 5.59
C TRP A 123 -9.77 -9.66 4.63
N LEU A 124 -8.67 -9.03 4.18
CA LEU A 124 -7.72 -9.61 3.25
C LEU A 124 -7.12 -10.90 3.82
N LEU A 125 -6.65 -10.86 5.08
CA LEU A 125 -6.04 -11.99 5.75
C LEU A 125 -7.06 -13.10 6.00
N GLU A 126 -8.27 -12.78 6.48
CA GLU A 126 -9.34 -13.76 6.72
C GLU A 126 -9.78 -14.47 5.44
N PHE A 127 -10.00 -13.71 4.36
CA PHE A 127 -10.35 -14.29 3.06
C PHE A 127 -9.22 -15.20 2.57
N SER A 128 -7.99 -14.72 2.60
CA SER A 128 -6.84 -15.45 2.06
C SER A 128 -6.56 -16.73 2.85
N GLN A 129 -6.76 -16.69 4.17
CA GLN A 129 -6.66 -17.88 5.02
C GLN A 129 -7.75 -18.90 4.68
N ARG A 130 -9.02 -18.47 4.60
CA ARG A 130 -10.15 -19.35 4.28
C ARG A 130 -10.03 -19.97 2.89
N ALA A 131 -9.61 -19.19 1.91
CA ALA A 131 -9.40 -19.65 0.53
C ALA A 131 -8.04 -20.32 0.32
N SER A 132 -7.16 -20.33 1.34
CA SER A 132 -5.80 -20.85 1.25
C SER A 132 -4.97 -20.24 0.11
N VAL A 133 -5.10 -18.94 -0.13
CA VAL A 133 -4.40 -18.22 -1.22
C VAL A 133 -3.44 -17.17 -0.69
N CYS A 134 -2.54 -16.68 -1.57
CA CYS A 134 -1.54 -15.68 -1.21
C CYS A 134 -2.20 -14.31 -0.93
N PRO A 135 -2.13 -13.78 0.30
CA PRO A 135 -2.76 -12.49 0.61
C PRO A 135 -2.16 -11.33 -0.18
N TYR A 136 -0.87 -11.40 -0.50
CA TYR A 136 -0.20 -10.38 -1.31
C TYR A 136 -0.71 -10.37 -2.76
N GLU A 137 -0.97 -11.53 -3.37
CA GLU A 137 -1.52 -11.57 -4.73
C GLU A 137 -2.99 -11.13 -4.77
N VAL A 138 -3.78 -11.49 -3.76
CA VAL A 138 -5.15 -10.97 -3.59
C VAL A 138 -5.15 -9.45 -3.49
N LEU A 139 -4.27 -8.86 -2.65
CA LEU A 139 -4.13 -7.40 -2.54
C LEU A 139 -3.76 -6.79 -3.90
N ARG A 140 -2.81 -7.39 -4.62
CA ARG A 140 -2.38 -6.91 -5.95
C ARG A 140 -3.49 -6.94 -6.98
N ALA A 141 -4.36 -7.96 -6.96
CA ALA A 141 -5.48 -8.04 -7.88
C ALA A 141 -6.47 -6.88 -7.69
N TYR A 142 -6.71 -6.44 -6.45
CA TYR A 142 -7.57 -5.29 -6.18
C TYR A 142 -6.90 -3.93 -6.43
N LEU A 143 -5.56 -3.86 -6.38
CA LEU A 143 -4.80 -2.62 -6.59
C LEU A 143 -5.15 -1.94 -7.92
N HIS A 144 -5.31 -2.71 -8.99
CA HIS A 144 -5.63 -2.15 -10.31
C HIS A 144 -6.97 -1.40 -10.31
N SER A 145 -7.98 -1.97 -9.64
CA SER A 145 -9.36 -1.48 -9.66
C SER A 145 -9.71 -0.45 -8.56
N SER A 146 -8.73 -0.09 -7.72
CA SER A 146 -8.92 0.78 -6.55
C SER A 146 -8.91 2.27 -6.92
N GLU A 147 -9.90 3.03 -6.46
CA GLU A 147 -10.00 4.47 -6.71
C GLU A 147 -9.06 5.27 -5.80
N ILE A 148 -8.89 4.80 -4.56
CA ILE A 148 -7.94 5.34 -3.60
C ILE A 148 -7.06 4.24 -3.04
N VAL A 149 -5.75 4.48 -3.08
CA VAL A 149 -4.74 3.59 -2.52
C VAL A 149 -4.00 4.35 -1.43
N VAL A 150 -3.93 3.77 -0.23
CA VAL A 150 -3.14 4.31 0.88
C VAL A 150 -1.89 3.45 1.05
N ALA A 151 -0.70 4.04 1.00
CA ALA A 151 0.56 3.32 0.98
C ALA A 151 1.67 4.05 1.75
N ASN A 152 2.80 3.39 1.97
CA ASN A 152 4.02 4.02 2.50
C ASN A 152 4.73 4.88 1.44
N TYR A 153 5.43 5.95 1.86
CA TYR A 153 6.29 6.78 1.00
C TYR A 153 7.16 5.97 0.03
N LEU A 154 7.81 4.91 0.52
CA LEU A 154 8.78 4.13 -0.25
C LEU A 154 8.18 3.45 -1.48
N HIS A 155 6.85 3.26 -1.55
CA HIS A 155 6.24 2.74 -2.78
C HIS A 155 6.31 3.71 -3.96
N LEU A 156 6.46 5.01 -3.72
CA LEU A 156 6.59 6.02 -4.76
C LEU A 156 7.97 6.66 -4.81
N PHE A 157 8.66 6.72 -3.67
CA PHE A 157 9.96 7.37 -3.54
C PHE A 157 11.13 6.38 -3.43
N SER A 158 10.96 5.17 -3.97
CA SER A 158 12.04 4.22 -4.21
C SER A 158 12.03 3.66 -5.63
N GLU A 159 12.96 2.76 -5.94
CA GLU A 159 13.00 1.93 -7.14
C GLU A 159 11.68 1.16 -7.41
N LEU A 160 10.80 1.05 -6.41
CA LEU A 160 9.48 0.44 -6.56
C LEU A 160 8.48 1.29 -7.36
N LYS A 161 8.76 2.59 -7.57
CA LYS A 161 7.83 3.57 -8.16
C LYS A 161 7.17 3.10 -9.45
N GLU A 162 7.97 2.67 -10.42
CA GLU A 162 7.46 2.31 -11.76
C GLU A 162 6.56 1.08 -11.68
N THR A 163 7.06 0.02 -11.04
CA THR A 163 6.30 -1.22 -10.82
C THR A 163 5.01 -0.95 -10.00
N PHE A 164 5.05 -0.05 -9.03
CA PHE A 164 3.89 0.25 -8.19
C PHE A 164 2.81 1.00 -8.99
N LEU A 165 3.19 2.02 -9.76
CA LEU A 165 2.25 2.76 -10.62
C LEU A 165 1.67 1.88 -11.73
N GLU A 166 2.49 1.02 -12.33
CA GLU A 166 2.06 0.06 -13.35
C GLU A 166 1.03 -0.92 -12.79
N ARG A 167 1.31 -1.54 -11.63
CA ARG A 167 0.35 -2.44 -10.96
C ARG A 167 -0.91 -1.73 -10.53
N MET A 168 -0.77 -0.47 -10.14
CA MET A 168 -1.93 0.38 -9.91
C MET A 168 -2.69 0.60 -11.21
N GLY A 169 -2.06 0.67 -12.37
CA GLY A 169 -2.72 0.94 -13.65
C GLY A 169 -2.97 2.43 -13.84
N THR A 170 -2.01 3.27 -13.43
CA THR A 170 -2.08 4.72 -13.60
C THR A 170 -0.71 5.33 -13.85
N SER A 171 -0.68 6.64 -14.05
CA SER A 171 0.54 7.44 -14.12
C SER A 171 0.40 8.68 -13.24
N LEU A 172 1.51 9.36 -12.96
CA LEU A 172 1.51 10.60 -12.16
C LEU A 172 0.59 11.69 -12.74
N GLY A 173 0.40 11.72 -14.06
CA GLY A 173 -0.50 12.69 -14.71
C GLY A 173 -1.99 12.42 -14.51
N LYS A 174 -2.36 11.22 -14.05
CA LYS A 174 -3.76 10.79 -13.82
C LYS A 174 -4.06 10.57 -12.33
N LEU A 175 -3.29 11.22 -11.46
CA LEU A 175 -3.25 10.93 -10.05
C LEU A 175 -3.28 12.20 -9.20
N ILE A 176 -4.08 12.19 -8.13
CA ILE A 176 -3.94 13.10 -7.01
C ILE A 176 -3.03 12.42 -5.98
N LEU A 177 -1.85 13.01 -5.77
CA LEU A 177 -0.89 12.54 -4.78
C LEU A 177 -1.09 13.32 -3.48
N VAL A 178 -1.34 12.61 -2.39
CA VAL A 178 -1.35 13.18 -1.04
C VAL A 178 -0.14 12.64 -0.29
N ILE A 179 0.64 13.52 0.33
CA ILE A 179 1.76 13.16 1.20
C ILE A 179 1.38 13.68 2.60
N ASP A 180 0.92 12.78 3.47
CA ASP A 180 0.63 13.13 4.87
C ASP A 180 1.94 13.38 5.61
N GLU A 181 1.95 14.25 6.62
CA GLU A 181 3.13 14.53 7.44
C GLU A 181 4.45 14.65 6.64
N ALA A 182 4.40 15.38 5.51
CA ALA A 182 5.45 15.47 4.51
C ALA A 182 6.81 15.98 5.04
N HIS A 183 6.83 16.62 6.21
CA HIS A 183 8.07 16.98 6.90
C HIS A 183 8.96 15.77 7.23
N ASN A 184 8.37 14.58 7.40
CA ASN A 184 9.10 13.33 7.64
C ASN A 184 9.66 12.70 6.37
N LEU A 185 9.29 13.18 5.19
CA LEU A 185 9.63 12.51 3.93
C LEU A 185 11.15 12.44 3.75
N LEU A 186 11.84 13.58 3.92
CA LEU A 186 13.29 13.64 3.71
C LEU A 186 14.05 12.71 4.66
N GLU A 187 13.68 12.72 5.94
CA GLU A 187 14.28 11.83 6.95
C GLU A 187 14.05 10.36 6.57
N THR A 188 12.82 9.98 6.21
CA THR A 188 12.48 8.60 5.83
C THR A 188 13.28 8.13 4.61
N LEU A 189 13.48 9.00 3.62
CA LEU A 189 14.29 8.65 2.45
C LEU A 189 15.76 8.52 2.81
N ARG A 190 16.29 9.37 3.69
CA ARG A 190 17.68 9.26 4.14
C ARG A 190 17.93 7.94 4.87
N GLU A 191 17.01 7.53 5.76
CA GLU A 191 17.07 6.23 6.44
C GLU A 191 16.97 5.05 5.46
N ALA A 192 16.11 5.13 4.46
CA ALA A 192 15.94 4.05 3.49
C ALA A 192 17.13 3.87 2.53
N TYR A 193 17.88 4.95 2.27
CA TYR A 193 19.05 4.95 1.39
C TYR A 193 20.40 4.96 2.12
N SER A 194 20.40 5.02 3.46
CA SER A 194 21.62 4.88 4.23
C SER A 194 22.04 3.41 4.28
N LEU A 195 23.27 3.13 3.81
CA LEU A 195 23.93 1.85 4.03
C LEU A 195 24.52 1.84 5.44
N GLU A 196 24.08 0.91 6.29
CA GLU A 196 24.77 0.61 7.53
C GLU A 196 25.85 -0.42 7.23
N LEU A 197 27.12 -0.03 7.34
CA LEU A 197 28.26 -0.95 7.34
C LEU A 197 28.44 -1.44 8.77
N SER A 198 28.08 -2.68 9.05
CA SER A 198 28.47 -3.35 10.30
C SER A 198 29.84 -4.00 10.10
N GLU A 199 30.81 -3.65 10.93
CA GLU A 199 32.05 -4.43 11.06
C GLU A 199 31.69 -5.77 11.71
N GLU A 200 31.67 -6.86 10.93
CA GLU A 200 31.74 -8.20 11.51
C GLU A 200 33.19 -8.44 11.94
N GLU A 201 33.40 -8.48 13.26
CA GLU A 201 34.68 -8.80 13.89
C GLU A 201 35.18 -10.17 13.41
N ALA A 202 36.47 -10.20 13.07
CA ALA A 202 37.22 -11.32 12.51
C ALA A 202 37.35 -12.55 13.42
#